data_AF-A0A7C2L136-F1
#
_entry.id   AF-A0A7C2L136-F1
#
_cell.length_a   1.000
_cell.length_b   1.000
_cell.length_c   1.000
_cell.angle_alpha   90.00
_cell.angle_beta   90.00
_cell.angle_gamma   90.00
#
_symmetry.space_group_name_H-M   'P 1'
#
loop_
_entity.id
_entity.type
_entity.pdbx_description
1 polymer ?
#
loop_
_entity_poly.entity_id
_entity_poly.type
_entity_poly.pdbx_seq_one_letter_code
_entity_poly.pdbx_strand_id
1 'polypeptide(L)'
;AERQCVPVLVSSLLSSVAILKLTEFLQRTLAPRQWIHGVMVEVFGVGVLLLGESGLGKSECALDLIQRGHRLVSDDVVEVRALGSDRVIGRAPERARGHMEIRGLGILDIRELFGVAALAEEAPLELAIAFERWDPQREYDPLGLQEETLHVLDVAIPLLRLPVTSWRNLTTLVEVAVRNHLLRRRGIDAMRRFVRAHDALVAGEAQDSR
;
A
#
# COMPACT_ATOMS: atom_id res chain seq x y z
N ALA A 1 5.60 39.06 26.05
CA ALA A 1 6.05 37.66 25.98
C ALA A 1 6.43 37.12 27.36
N GLU A 2 7.49 37.61 28.00
CA GLU A 2 8.00 37.07 29.29
C GLU A 2 6.98 37.10 30.43
N ARG A 3 6.24 38.20 30.61
CA ARG A 3 5.19 38.30 31.64
C ARG A 3 4.01 37.35 31.44
N GLN A 4 3.83 36.82 30.24
CA GLN A 4 2.71 35.93 29.88
C GLN A 4 3.20 34.50 29.55
N CYS A 5 4.49 34.21 29.71
CA CYS A 5 5.09 32.91 29.37
C CYS A 5 4.78 32.43 27.93
N VAL A 6 4.64 33.36 26.97
CA VAL A 6 4.39 33.03 25.56
C VAL A 6 5.73 32.88 24.84
N PRO A 7 6.06 31.70 24.27
CA PRO A 7 7.26 31.52 23.46
C PRO A 7 7.24 32.43 22.24
N VAL A 8 8.35 33.15 22.00
CA VAL A 8 8.53 33.98 20.79
C VAL A 8 9.64 33.36 19.96
N LEU A 9 9.31 33.05 18.71
CA LEU A 9 10.24 32.53 17.72
C LEU A 9 10.40 33.57 16.61
N VAL A 10 11.64 33.84 16.22
CA VAL A 10 11.97 34.78 15.13
C VAL A 10 12.66 34.00 14.02
N SER A 11 12.34 34.33 12.77
CA SER A 11 12.98 33.74 11.59
C SER A 11 13.43 34.85 10.65
N SER A 12 14.60 34.67 10.03
CA SER A 12 15.11 35.53 8.95
C SER A 12 14.57 35.16 7.57
N LEU A 13 13.75 34.10 7.47
CA LEU A 13 13.13 33.66 6.22
C LEU A 13 12.02 34.64 5.80
N LEU A 14 11.78 34.74 4.49
CA LEU A 14 10.58 35.40 3.96
C LEU A 14 9.32 34.78 4.58
N SER A 15 8.32 35.60 4.90
CA SER A 15 7.10 35.16 5.60
C SER A 15 6.41 34.00 4.91
N SER A 16 6.32 34.00 3.58
CA SER A 16 5.72 32.91 2.80
C SER A 16 6.45 31.58 3.00
N VAL A 17 7.78 31.59 3.01
CA VAL A 17 8.63 30.40 3.22
C VAL A 17 8.51 29.92 4.67
N ALA A 18 8.54 30.83 5.63
CA ALA A 18 8.40 30.49 7.04
C ALA A 18 7.04 29.85 7.34
N ILE A 19 5.96 30.44 6.83
CA ILE A 19 4.59 29.92 6.99
C ILE A 19 4.49 28.52 6.38
N LEU A 20 4.94 28.33 5.13
CA LEU A 20 4.87 27.03 4.46
C LEU A 20 5.59 25.93 5.26
N LYS A 21 6.84 26.17 5.66
CA LYS A 21 7.63 25.19 6.43
C LYS A 21 7.02 24.88 7.79
N LEU A 22 6.50 25.90 8.47
CA LEU A 22 5.83 25.72 9.77
C LEU A 22 4.54 24.90 9.61
N THR A 23 3.74 25.21 8.60
CA THR A 23 2.52 24.47 8.28
C THR A 23 2.83 23.01 7.97
N GLU A 24 3.81 22.72 7.11
CA GLU A 24 4.24 21.36 6.80
C GLU A 24 4.73 20.60 8.04
N PHE A 25 5.54 21.27 8.87
CA PHE A 25 6.03 20.69 10.12
C PHE A 25 4.89 20.35 11.08
N LEU A 26 3.96 21.27 11.30
CA LEU A 26 2.81 21.06 12.18
C LEU A 26 1.89 19.98 11.63
N GLN A 27 1.60 19.98 10.33
CA GLN A 27 0.80 18.94 9.67
C GLN A 27 1.43 17.56 9.86
N ARG A 28 2.74 17.41 9.65
CA ARG A 28 3.43 16.11 9.82
C ARG A 28 3.51 15.67 11.28
N THR A 29 3.67 16.62 12.19
CA THR A 29 3.87 16.34 13.62
C THR A 29 2.55 15.99 14.29
N LEU A 30 1.50 16.76 14.01
CA LEU A 30 0.17 16.64 14.60
C LEU A 30 -0.79 15.75 13.79
N ALA A 31 -0.32 15.17 12.68
CA ALA A 31 -1.07 14.20 11.88
C ALA A 31 -1.70 13.10 12.75
N PRO A 32 -3.00 12.80 12.56
CA PRO A 32 -3.65 11.62 13.13
C PRO A 32 -2.86 10.36 12.80
N ARG A 33 -2.80 9.42 13.75
CA ARG A 33 -2.03 8.18 13.65
C ARG A 33 -2.89 7.00 14.07
N GLN A 34 -2.73 5.89 13.39
CA GLN A 34 -3.26 4.60 13.84
C GLN A 34 -2.27 3.48 13.53
N TRP A 35 -2.45 2.34 14.19
CA TRP A 35 -1.66 1.14 13.97
C TRP A 35 -2.49 0.12 13.19
N ILE A 36 -1.92 -0.47 12.16
CA ILE A 36 -2.57 -1.53 11.37
C ILE A 36 -1.69 -2.76 11.42
N HIS A 37 -2.29 -3.92 11.71
CA HIS A 37 -1.59 -5.21 11.59
C HIS A 37 -1.53 -5.63 10.12
N GLY A 38 -0.33 -5.95 9.65
CA GLY A 38 -0.06 -6.26 8.26
C GLY A 38 1.40 -6.02 7.91
N VAL A 39 1.75 -6.33 6.66
CA VAL A 39 3.11 -6.13 6.14
C VAL A 39 3.05 -5.04 5.09
N MET A 40 3.89 -4.03 5.20
CA MET A 40 3.97 -2.95 4.23
C MET A 40 5.27 -3.04 3.44
N VAL A 41 5.15 -3.01 2.12
CA VAL A 41 6.25 -3.10 1.16
C VAL A 41 6.11 -2.01 0.11
N GLU A 42 7.21 -1.59 -0.49
CA GLU A 42 7.20 -0.74 -1.68
C GLU A 42 7.59 -1.56 -2.92
N VAL A 43 6.64 -1.68 -3.85
CA VAL A 43 6.76 -2.48 -5.07
C VAL A 43 6.66 -1.55 -6.27
N PHE A 44 7.70 -1.51 -7.12
CA PHE A 44 7.77 -0.57 -8.25
C PHE A 44 7.49 0.91 -7.90
N GLY A 45 7.85 1.35 -6.68
CA GLY A 45 7.60 2.72 -6.22
C GLY A 45 6.23 2.94 -5.57
N VAL A 46 5.37 1.92 -5.53
CA VAL A 46 4.02 1.98 -4.93
C VAL A 46 4.07 1.35 -3.55
N GLY A 47 3.59 2.05 -2.53
CA GLY A 47 3.46 1.47 -1.19
C GLY A 47 2.20 0.60 -1.08
N VAL A 48 2.42 -0.66 -0.73
CA VAL A 48 1.41 -1.71 -0.68
C VAL A 48 1.29 -2.25 0.73
N LEU A 49 0.07 -2.28 1.27
CA LEU A 49 -0.25 -2.92 2.54
C LEU A 49 -0.80 -4.33 2.29
N LEU A 50 -0.07 -5.34 2.70
CA LEU A 50 -0.47 -6.74 2.70
C LEU A 50 -1.22 -7.07 3.99
N LEU A 51 -2.50 -7.43 3.84
CA LEU A 51 -3.42 -7.82 4.91
C LEU A 51 -3.74 -9.31 4.81
N GLY A 52 -4.29 -9.88 5.88
CA GLY A 52 -4.72 -11.27 5.91
C GLY A 52 -4.47 -11.92 7.27
N GLU A 53 -5.02 -13.11 7.48
CA GLU A 53 -4.80 -13.88 8.71
C GLU A 53 -3.31 -14.22 8.92
N SER A 54 -2.93 -14.50 10.17
CA SER A 54 -1.58 -15.00 10.48
C SER A 54 -1.36 -16.35 9.79
N GLY A 55 -0.18 -16.54 9.19
CA GLY A 55 0.18 -17.79 8.49
C GLY A 55 -0.31 -17.90 7.04
N LEU A 56 -0.90 -16.86 6.46
CA LEU A 56 -1.25 -16.83 5.01
C LEU A 56 -0.06 -16.46 4.08
N GLY A 57 1.16 -16.37 4.61
CA GLY A 57 2.34 -16.11 3.80
C GLY A 57 2.67 -14.63 3.56
N LYS A 58 2.20 -13.70 4.42
CA LYS A 58 2.43 -12.25 4.23
C LYS A 58 3.92 -11.89 4.30
N SER A 59 4.59 -12.33 5.36
CA SER A 59 6.01 -12.03 5.61
C SER A 59 6.89 -12.81 4.63
N GLU A 60 6.53 -14.04 4.28
CA GLU A 60 7.21 -14.83 3.23
C GLU A 60 7.08 -14.17 1.85
N CYS A 61 5.89 -13.69 1.47
CA CYS A 61 5.70 -12.93 0.25
C CYS A 61 6.51 -11.63 0.25
N ALA A 62 6.60 -10.94 1.39
CA ALA A 62 7.40 -9.73 1.53
C ALA A 62 8.90 -10.03 1.39
N LEU A 63 9.39 -11.11 1.97
CA LEU A 63 10.77 -11.57 1.83
C LEU A 63 11.12 -11.87 0.36
N ASP A 64 10.25 -12.59 -0.34
CA ASP A 64 10.40 -12.85 -1.77
C ASP A 64 10.42 -11.54 -2.61
N LEU A 65 9.57 -10.57 -2.26
CA LEU A 65 9.57 -9.26 -2.93
C LEU A 65 10.90 -8.53 -2.70
N ILE A 66 11.43 -8.55 -1.48
CA ILE A 66 12.74 -7.97 -1.15
C ILE A 66 13.84 -8.62 -1.99
N GLN A 67 13.83 -9.96 -2.10
CA GLN A 67 14.79 -10.70 -2.93
C GLN A 67 14.71 -10.31 -4.42
N ARG A 68 13.54 -9.87 -4.89
CA ARG A 68 13.32 -9.34 -6.26
C ARG A 68 13.68 -7.85 -6.41
N GLY A 69 14.21 -7.21 -5.37
CA GLY A 69 14.66 -5.81 -5.39
C GLY A 69 13.62 -4.79 -4.93
N HIS A 70 12.50 -5.23 -4.36
CA HIS A 70 11.51 -4.36 -3.72
C HIS A 70 11.96 -4.03 -2.29
N ARG A 71 11.24 -3.11 -1.62
CA ARG A 71 11.67 -2.62 -0.30
C ARG A 71 10.66 -2.95 0.79
N LEU A 72 11.15 -3.35 1.96
CA LEU A 72 10.33 -3.49 3.16
C LEU A 72 10.14 -2.12 3.82
N VAL A 73 8.89 -1.78 4.15
CA VAL A 73 8.55 -0.61 4.96
C VAL A 73 8.34 -1.03 6.42
N SER A 74 7.54 -2.07 6.64
CA SER A 74 7.30 -2.65 7.96
C SER A 74 6.79 -4.10 7.86
N ASP A 75 7.09 -4.90 8.87
CA ASP A 75 6.51 -6.23 9.08
C ASP A 75 5.67 -6.24 10.37
N ASP A 76 4.66 -7.10 10.43
CA ASP A 76 3.69 -7.27 11.53
C ASP A 76 2.77 -6.05 11.84
N VAL A 77 3.34 -4.88 12.14
CA VAL A 77 2.58 -3.67 12.51
C VAL A 77 3.07 -2.47 11.73
N VAL A 78 2.15 -1.70 11.17
CA VAL A 78 2.40 -0.47 10.42
C VAL A 78 1.82 0.72 11.17
N GLU A 79 2.64 1.72 11.48
CA GLU A 79 2.14 3.04 11.91
C GLU A 79 1.74 3.82 10.66
N VAL A 80 0.46 4.12 10.52
CA VAL A 80 -0.05 4.95 9.42
C VAL A 80 -0.44 6.33 9.91
N ARG A 81 -0.18 7.34 9.07
CA ARG A 81 -0.37 8.76 9.40
C ARG A 81 -1.02 9.47 8.23
N ALA A 82 -2.05 10.26 8.50
CA ALA A 82 -2.72 11.07 7.48
C ALA A 82 -1.92 12.35 7.23
N LEU A 83 -1.50 12.58 5.99
CA LEU A 83 -0.88 13.82 5.54
C LEU A 83 -1.90 14.59 4.69
N GLY A 84 -2.61 15.53 5.31
CA GLY A 84 -3.73 16.22 4.66
C GLY A 84 -4.99 15.35 4.65
N SER A 85 -5.83 15.52 3.62
CA SER A 85 -7.15 14.89 3.52
C SER A 85 -7.20 13.67 2.61
N ASP A 86 -6.16 13.42 1.81
CA ASP A 86 -6.19 12.47 0.69
C ASP A 86 -5.00 11.50 0.66
N ARG A 87 -4.05 11.63 1.60
CA ARG A 87 -2.83 10.83 1.60
C ARG A 87 -2.56 10.23 2.96
N VAL A 88 -2.17 8.96 2.94
CA VAL A 88 -1.69 8.23 4.12
C VAL A 88 -0.27 7.77 3.86
N ILE A 89 0.60 7.93 4.86
CA ILE A 89 1.96 7.39 4.85
C ILE A 89 2.04 6.28 5.90
N GLY A 90 2.61 5.14 5.54
CA GLY A 90 2.94 4.08 6.48
C GLY A 90 4.43 3.98 6.75
N ARG A 91 4.78 3.55 7.96
CA ARG A 91 6.15 3.25 8.38
C ARG A 91 6.19 2.17 9.44
N ALA A 92 7.37 1.59 9.67
CA ALA A 92 7.59 0.75 10.83
C ALA A 92 7.63 1.53 12.16
N PRO A 93 7.11 0.95 13.25
CA PRO A 93 7.48 1.36 14.60
C PRO A 93 9.01 1.32 14.76
N GLU A 94 9.56 2.27 15.51
CA GLU A 94 11.02 2.44 15.64
C GLU A 94 11.74 1.16 16.10
N ARG A 95 11.13 0.40 17.02
CA ARG A 95 11.69 -0.85 17.56
C ARG A 95 11.62 -2.04 16.59
N ALA A 96 10.69 -2.04 15.65
CA ALA A 96 10.48 -3.14 14.70
C ALA A 96 11.11 -2.85 13.32
N ARG A 97 11.68 -1.66 13.13
CA ARG A 97 12.22 -1.22 11.84
C ARG A 97 13.31 -2.18 11.35
N GLY A 98 13.14 -2.67 10.11
CA GLY A 98 14.11 -3.54 9.44
C GLY A 98 14.16 -4.97 9.97
N HIS A 99 13.32 -5.32 10.96
CA HIS A 99 13.22 -6.68 11.48
C HIS A 99 11.99 -7.37 10.89
N MET A 100 12.10 -8.67 10.65
CA MET A 100 11.00 -9.50 10.11
C MET A 100 11.01 -10.85 10.81
N GLU A 101 9.83 -11.34 11.23
CA GLU A 101 9.71 -12.69 11.78
C GLU A 101 9.32 -13.68 10.68
N ILE A 102 10.18 -14.68 10.43
CA ILE A 102 9.87 -15.77 9.53
C ILE A 102 9.76 -17.07 10.33
N ARG A 103 8.61 -17.74 10.21
CA ARG A 103 8.37 -19.01 10.92
C ARG A 103 9.40 -20.05 10.47
N GLY A 104 10.05 -20.69 11.44
CA GLY A 104 11.11 -21.66 11.20
C GLY A 104 12.51 -21.07 11.06
N LEU A 105 12.65 -19.75 10.88
CA LEU A 105 13.94 -19.04 10.84
C LEU A 105 14.13 -18.09 12.03
N GLY A 106 13.04 -17.60 12.63
CA GLY A 106 13.08 -16.61 13.71
C GLY A 106 13.07 -15.18 13.19
N ILE A 107 13.58 -14.25 14.01
CA ILE A 107 13.67 -12.83 13.66
C ILE A 107 14.91 -12.60 12.79
N LEU A 108 14.71 -12.02 11.62
CA LEU A 108 15.74 -11.67 10.64
C LEU A 108 15.97 -10.15 10.65
N ASP A 109 17.23 -9.74 10.50
CA ASP A 109 17.59 -8.36 10.20
C ASP A 109 17.73 -8.19 8.67
N ILE A 110 16.74 -7.52 8.07
CA ILE A 110 16.67 -7.31 6.63
C ILE A 110 17.76 -6.35 6.15
N ARG A 111 18.20 -5.40 6.99
CA ARG A 111 19.28 -4.48 6.65
C ARG A 111 20.60 -5.22 6.49
N GLU A 112 20.90 -6.11 7.41
CA GLU A 112 22.15 -6.89 7.39
C GLU A 112 22.15 -7.92 6.25
N LEU A 113 20.99 -8.54 5.96
CA LEU A 113 20.88 -9.56 4.92
C LEU A 113 20.87 -9.00 3.49
N PHE A 114 20.17 -7.89 3.26
CA PHE A 114 19.90 -7.36 1.90
C PHE A 114 20.37 -5.92 1.67
N GLY A 115 20.95 -5.28 2.70
CA GLY A 115 21.46 -3.92 2.64
C GLY A 115 20.41 -2.84 2.85
N VAL A 116 20.87 -1.58 3.00
CA VAL A 116 19.98 -0.43 3.27
C VAL A 116 18.97 -0.17 2.14
N ALA A 117 19.31 -0.55 0.91
CA ALA A 117 18.44 -0.38 -0.26
C ALA A 117 17.21 -1.30 -0.24
N ALA A 118 17.22 -2.37 0.57
CA ALA A 118 16.07 -3.25 0.77
C ALA A 118 15.02 -2.68 1.74
N LEU A 119 15.30 -1.53 2.35
CA LEU A 119 14.41 -0.88 3.31
C LEU A 119 13.90 0.46 2.78
N ALA A 120 12.67 0.79 3.14
CA ALA A 120 12.09 2.12 3.01
C ALA A 120 11.68 2.61 4.40
N GLU A 121 12.11 3.82 4.79
CA GLU A 121 11.77 4.37 6.11
C GLU A 121 10.28 4.64 6.27
N GLU A 122 9.66 5.13 5.19
CA GLU A 122 8.24 5.35 5.05
C GLU A 122 7.85 5.28 3.58
N ALA A 123 6.59 4.95 3.29
CA ALA A 123 6.05 4.98 1.93
C ALA A 123 4.57 5.41 1.94
N PRO A 124 4.06 6.05 0.88
CA PRO A 124 2.63 6.30 0.72
C PRO A 124 1.85 4.99 0.67
N LEU A 125 0.74 4.89 1.40
CA LEU A 125 -0.18 3.76 1.26
C LEU A 125 -1.09 4.03 0.06
N GLU A 126 -0.86 3.31 -1.04
CA GLU A 126 -1.58 3.54 -2.32
C GLU A 126 -2.42 2.34 -2.75
N LEU A 127 -2.10 1.14 -2.25
CA LEU A 127 -2.83 -0.09 -2.52
C LEU A 127 -2.84 -0.98 -1.29
N ALA A 128 -4.00 -1.55 -0.95
CA ALA A 128 -4.13 -2.62 0.01
C ALA A 128 -4.40 -3.93 -0.73
N ILE A 129 -3.73 -5.01 -0.32
CA ILE A 129 -3.96 -6.35 -0.84
C ILE A 129 -4.27 -7.28 0.34
N ALA A 130 -5.49 -7.79 0.40
CA ALA A 130 -5.90 -8.76 1.42
C ALA A 130 -5.73 -10.19 0.90
N PHE A 131 -4.84 -10.94 1.55
CA PHE A 131 -4.72 -12.37 1.39
C PHE A 131 -5.85 -13.05 2.14
N GLU A 132 -6.58 -13.91 1.44
CA GLU A 132 -7.70 -14.65 2.00
C GLU A 132 -7.51 -16.14 1.74
N ARG A 133 -8.08 -16.99 2.59
CA ARG A 133 -8.13 -18.42 2.31
C ARG A 133 -9.02 -18.64 1.09
N TRP A 134 -8.58 -19.50 0.18
CA TRP A 134 -9.45 -19.94 -0.91
C TRP A 134 -10.69 -20.64 -0.33
N ASP A 135 -11.85 -20.16 -0.74
CA ASP A 135 -13.15 -20.69 -0.36
C ASP A 135 -13.92 -21.04 -1.64
N PRO A 136 -14.21 -22.33 -1.90
CA PRO A 136 -14.97 -22.74 -3.08
C PRO A 136 -16.42 -22.27 -3.08
N GLN A 137 -16.96 -21.83 -1.93
CA GLN A 137 -18.33 -21.32 -1.83
C GLN A 137 -18.42 -19.81 -2.10
N ARG A 138 -17.29 -19.10 -2.14
CA ARG A 138 -17.24 -17.66 -2.40
C ARG A 138 -17.14 -17.41 -3.89
N GLU A 139 -18.06 -16.62 -4.44
CA GLU A 139 -17.91 -16.11 -5.80
C GLU A 139 -16.79 -15.07 -5.83
N TYR A 140 -15.71 -15.38 -6.54
CA TYR A 140 -14.67 -14.41 -6.86
C TYR A 140 -15.03 -13.74 -8.18
N ASP A 141 -15.03 -12.41 -8.22
CA ASP A 141 -15.23 -11.65 -9.45
C ASP A 141 -14.08 -11.96 -10.43
N PRO A 142 -14.32 -12.76 -11.49
CA PRO A 142 -13.26 -13.18 -12.40
C PRO A 142 -12.73 -12.02 -13.25
N LEU A 143 -13.52 -10.94 -13.34
CA LEU A 143 -13.26 -9.78 -14.18
C LEU A 143 -12.67 -8.60 -13.40
N GLY A 144 -12.76 -8.63 -12.07
CA GLY A 144 -12.26 -7.57 -11.19
C GLY A 144 -12.92 -6.21 -11.50
N LEU A 145 -14.22 -6.24 -11.72
CA LEU A 145 -15.07 -5.08 -11.98
C LEU A 145 -15.47 -4.36 -10.69
N GLN A 146 -15.52 -5.07 -9.56
CA GLN A 146 -15.79 -4.45 -8.26
C GLN A 146 -14.54 -3.75 -7.71
N GLU A 147 -14.65 -2.43 -7.50
CA GLU A 147 -13.64 -1.63 -6.82
C GLU A 147 -13.94 -1.63 -5.32
N GLU A 148 -13.22 -2.45 -4.56
CA GLU A 148 -13.26 -2.39 -3.09
C GLU A 148 -12.30 -1.31 -2.57
N THR A 149 -12.64 -0.73 -1.41
CA THR A 149 -11.81 0.27 -0.75
C THR A 149 -11.64 -0.02 0.74
N LEU A 150 -10.42 0.12 1.24
CA LEU A 150 -10.07 0.16 2.65
C LEU A 150 -10.01 1.62 3.11
N HIS A 151 -10.80 1.99 4.12
CA HIS A 151 -10.70 3.31 4.73
C HIS A 151 -9.65 3.34 5.84
N VAL A 152 -8.67 4.23 5.71
CA VAL A 152 -7.59 4.44 6.67
C VAL A 152 -7.52 5.92 7.02
N LEU A 153 -7.81 6.28 8.28
CA LEU A 153 -7.85 7.68 8.72
C LEU A 153 -8.70 8.57 7.77
N ASP A 154 -9.88 8.08 7.40
CA ASP A 154 -10.83 8.69 6.44
C ASP A 154 -10.37 8.77 4.97
N VAL A 155 -9.18 8.26 4.64
CA VAL A 155 -8.70 8.15 3.26
C VAL A 155 -9.08 6.80 2.67
N ALA A 156 -9.71 6.81 1.49
CA ALA A 156 -10.06 5.60 0.75
C ALA A 156 -8.87 5.05 -0.03
N ILE A 157 -8.42 3.85 0.31
CA ILE A 157 -7.32 3.13 -0.34
C ILE A 157 -7.91 1.99 -1.17
N PRO A 158 -7.56 1.84 -2.46
CA PRO A 158 -7.99 0.69 -3.26
C PRO A 158 -7.61 -0.64 -2.57
N LEU A 159 -8.57 -1.57 -2.49
CA LEU A 159 -8.39 -2.88 -1.87
C LEU A 159 -8.55 -3.98 -2.93
N LEU A 160 -7.59 -4.89 -2.98
CA LEU A 160 -7.65 -6.09 -3.80
C LEU A 160 -7.63 -7.33 -2.90
N ARG A 161 -8.56 -8.26 -3.10
CA ARG A 161 -8.54 -9.56 -2.42
C ARG A 161 -7.87 -10.60 -3.30
N LEU A 162 -6.86 -11.28 -2.75
CA LEU A 162 -6.15 -12.37 -3.43
C LEU A 162 -6.34 -13.66 -2.63
N PRO A 163 -7.02 -14.68 -3.19
CA PRO A 163 -7.13 -15.95 -2.51
C PRO A 163 -5.80 -16.71 -2.58
N VAL A 164 -5.38 -17.21 -1.43
CA VAL A 164 -4.16 -18.00 -1.23
C VAL A 164 -4.45 -19.47 -1.50
N THR A 165 -3.71 -20.04 -2.44
CA THR A 165 -3.67 -21.47 -2.70
C THR A 165 -2.21 -21.91 -2.84
N SER A 166 -1.92 -23.18 -2.54
CA SER A 166 -0.56 -23.74 -2.55
C SER A 166 0.14 -23.72 -3.91
N TRP A 167 -0.59 -23.51 -5.00
CA TRP A 167 -0.08 -23.50 -6.38
C TRP A 167 0.20 -22.10 -6.92
N ARG A 168 -0.24 -21.05 -6.23
CA ARG A 168 -0.11 -19.66 -6.69
C ARG A 168 1.12 -19.00 -6.09
N ASN A 169 1.94 -18.40 -6.93
CA ASN A 169 3.02 -17.53 -6.48
C ASN A 169 2.45 -16.15 -6.08
N LEU A 170 2.22 -15.94 -4.79
CA LEU A 170 1.65 -14.68 -4.26
C LEU A 170 2.49 -13.47 -4.63
N THR A 171 3.81 -13.58 -4.56
CA THR A 171 4.78 -12.54 -4.93
C THR A 171 4.54 -12.04 -6.34
N THR A 172 4.42 -12.95 -7.31
CA THR A 172 4.12 -12.60 -8.71
C THR A 172 2.74 -11.95 -8.86
N LEU A 173 1.73 -12.43 -8.13
CA LEU A 173 0.39 -11.84 -8.17
C LEU A 173 0.36 -10.42 -7.60
N VAL A 174 1.09 -10.17 -6.51
CA VAL A 174 1.26 -8.83 -5.93
C VAL A 174 1.93 -7.90 -6.96
N GLU A 175 3.02 -8.33 -7.61
CA GLU A 175 3.67 -7.52 -8.64
C GLU A 175 2.73 -7.20 -9.83
N VAL A 176 1.94 -8.18 -10.28
CA VAL A 176 0.94 -7.98 -11.35
C VAL A 176 -0.16 -7.03 -10.89
N ALA A 177 -0.66 -7.18 -9.66
CA ALA A 177 -1.66 -6.29 -9.07
C ALA A 177 -1.16 -4.84 -9.02
N VAL A 178 0.09 -4.62 -8.61
CA VAL A 178 0.71 -3.30 -8.57
C VAL A 178 0.88 -2.71 -9.97
N ARG A 179 1.32 -3.51 -10.96
CA ARG A 179 1.37 -3.07 -12.36
C ARG A 179 -0.02 -2.68 -12.89
N ASN A 180 -1.04 -3.47 -12.57
CA ASN A 180 -2.42 -3.17 -12.96
C ASN A 180 -2.92 -1.87 -12.29
N HIS A 181 -2.61 -1.67 -11.01
CA HIS A 181 -2.90 -0.43 -10.30
C HIS A 181 -2.24 0.79 -10.97
N LEU A 182 -0.96 0.68 -11.35
CA LEU A 182 -0.25 1.72 -12.09
C LEU A 182 -0.89 2.00 -13.47
N LEU A 183 -1.38 0.97 -14.18
CA LEU A 183 -2.10 1.14 -15.44
C LEU A 183 -3.43 1.88 -15.25
N ARG A 184 -4.22 1.48 -14.24
CA ARG A 184 -5.50 2.14 -13.91
C ARG A 184 -5.30 3.61 -13.55
N ARG A 185 -4.24 3.95 -12.79
CA ARG A 185 -3.87 5.35 -12.49
C ARG A 185 -3.51 6.17 -13.73
N ARG A 186 -3.07 5.53 -14.81
CA ARG A 186 -2.82 6.17 -16.13
C ARG A 186 -4.07 6.21 -17.02
N GLY A 187 -5.24 5.82 -16.50
CA GLY A 187 -6.48 5.75 -17.26
C GLY A 187 -6.58 4.53 -18.18
N ILE A 188 -5.66 3.56 -18.06
CA ILE A 188 -5.65 2.34 -18.86
C ILE A 188 -6.35 1.23 -18.06
N ASP A 189 -7.60 0.97 -18.39
CA ASP A 189 -8.37 -0.14 -17.83
C ASP A 189 -8.56 -1.22 -18.89
N ALA A 190 -7.73 -2.26 -18.82
CA ALA A 190 -7.76 -3.38 -19.76
C ALA A 190 -9.11 -4.10 -19.76
N MET A 191 -9.76 -4.20 -18.58
CA MET A 191 -11.05 -4.87 -18.47
C MET A 191 -12.15 -4.03 -19.11
N ARG A 192 -12.24 -2.72 -18.80
CA ARG A 192 -13.20 -1.83 -19.50
C ARG A 192 -12.99 -1.81 -21.01
N ARG A 193 -11.73 -1.89 -21.47
CA ARG A 193 -11.44 -2.00 -22.90
C ARG A 193 -11.95 -3.32 -23.48
N PHE A 194 -11.77 -4.43 -22.76
CA PHE A 194 -12.27 -5.74 -23.17
C PHE A 194 -13.80 -5.79 -23.19
N VAL A 195 -14.48 -5.31 -22.14
CA VAL A 195 -15.95 -5.21 -22.09
C VAL A 195 -16.47 -4.39 -23.26
N ARG A 196 -15.93 -3.18 -23.49
CA ARG A 196 -16.34 -2.33 -24.62
C ARG A 196 -16.13 -3.00 -25.97
N ALA A 197 -15.01 -3.71 -26.14
CA ALA A 197 -14.72 -4.42 -27.38
C ALA A 197 -15.69 -5.59 -27.59
N HIS A 198 -16.01 -6.34 -26.53
CA HIS A 198 -16.97 -7.43 -26.56
C HIS A 198 -18.40 -6.94 -26.86
N ASP A 199 -18.86 -5.90 -26.15
CA ASP A 199 -20.18 -5.30 -26.38
C ASP A 199 -20.33 -4.78 -27.81
N ALA A 200 -19.27 -4.20 -28.38
CA ALA A 200 -19.26 -3.73 -29.77
C ALA A 200 -19.37 -4.87 -30.79
N LEU A 201 -18.75 -6.02 -30.51
CA LEU A 201 -18.86 -7.21 -31.37
C LEU A 201 -20.27 -7.80 -31.32
N VAL A 202 -20.83 -7.95 -30.12
CA VAL A 202 -22.20 -8.48 -29.93
C VAL A 202 -23.25 -7.55 -30.56
N ALA A 203 -23.06 -6.23 -30.47
CA ALA A 203 -23.95 -5.26 -31.11
C ALA A 203 -23.87 -5.29 -32.66
N GLY A 204 -22.69 -5.59 -33.22
CA GLY A 204 -22.50 -5.73 -34.67
C GLY A 204 -23.19 -6.98 -35.23
N GLU A 205 -23.08 -8.12 -34.54
CA GLU A 205 -23.75 -9.38 -34.95
C GLU A 205 -25.29 -9.28 -34.92
N ALA A 206 -25.84 -8.45 -34.02
CA ALA A 206 -27.28 -8.20 -33.93
C ALA A 206 -27.83 -7.31 -35.07
N GLN A 207 -26.99 -6.51 -35.73
CA GLN A 207 -27.38 -5.68 -36.88
C GLN A 207 -27.31 -6.41 -38.21
N ASP A 208 -26.40 -7.38 -38.37
CA ASP A 208 -26.29 -8.22 -39.59
C ASP A 208 -27.34 -9.35 -39.63
N SER A 209 -28.10 -9.56 -38.54
CA SER A 209 -29.13 -10.61 -38.42
C SER A 209 -30.57 -10.11 -38.67
N ARG A 210 -30.75 -8.89 -39.22
CA ARG A 210 -32.05 -8.30 -39.59
C ARG A 210 -32.11 -7.95 -41.07
#